data_AF-A0A9N9J0D7-F1
#
_entry.id   AF-A0A9N9J0D7-F1
#
_cell.length_a   1.000
_cell.length_b   1.000
_cell.length_c   1.000
_cell.angle_alpha   90.00
_cell.angle_beta   90.00
_cell.angle_gamma   90.00
#
_symmetry.space_group_name_H-M   'P 1'
#
loop_
_entity.id
_entity.type
_entity.pdbx_description
1 polymer ?
#
loop_
_entity_poly.entity_id
_entity_poly.type
_entity_poly.pdbx_seq_one_letter_code
_entity_poly.pdbx_strand_id
1 'polypeptide(L)' 'MSAIITKIVEKYNLSSKMGISNLSQYTSEFLENLTVNKKWNQARRRLRDGFKFSSEQIGVLIPNQRSGKNKTINLVE' A
#
# COMPACT_ATOMS: atom_id res chain seq x y z
N MET A 1 3.88 -5.39 -15.80
CA MET A 1 3.44 -5.94 -14.49
C MET A 1 4.40 -5.44 -13.42
N SER A 2 3.96 -4.88 -12.29
CA SER A 2 4.88 -4.69 -11.15
C SER A 2 4.95 -6.02 -10.39
N ALA A 3 6.04 -6.77 -10.60
CA ALA A 3 6.24 -8.09 -10.00
C ALA A 3 6.23 -8.01 -8.46
N ILE A 4 6.74 -6.92 -7.88
CA ILE A 4 6.86 -6.73 -6.43
C ILE A 4 5.48 -6.64 -5.75
N ILE A 5 4.55 -5.85 -6.29
CA ILE A 5 3.21 -5.70 -5.70
C ILE A 5 2.44 -7.01 -5.74
N THR A 6 2.58 -7.74 -6.85
CA THR A 6 1.93 -9.03 -7.01
C THR A 6 2.45 -10.02 -5.96
N LYS A 7 3.78 -10.08 -5.76
CA LYS A 7 4.40 -10.91 -4.73
C LYS A 7 3.92 -10.56 -3.31
N ILE A 8 3.83 -9.28 -2.96
CA ILE A 8 3.38 -8.86 -1.62
C ILE A 8 1.90 -9.25 -1.43
N VAL A 9 1.04 -8.95 -2.41
CA VAL A 9 -0.38 -9.29 -2.33
C VAL A 9 -0.60 -10.79 -2.19
N GLU A 10 0.14 -11.61 -2.95
CA GLU A 10 0.05 -13.07 -2.86
C GLU A 10 0.62 -13.61 -1.55
N LYS A 11 1.80 -13.13 -1.12
CA LYS A 11 2.49 -13.55 0.12
C LYS A 11 1.58 -13.39 1.34
N TYR A 12 0.82 -12.31 1.41
CA TYR A 12 -0.05 -11.99 2.54
C TYR A 12 -1.54 -12.20 2.25
N ASN A 13 -1.88 -12.79 1.10
CA ASN A 13 -3.25 -12.99 0.65
C ASN A 13 -4.13 -11.72 0.76
N LEU A 14 -3.56 -10.56 0.40
CA LEU A 14 -4.24 -9.28 0.52
C LEU A 14 -5.39 -9.17 -0.48
N SER A 15 -6.48 -8.55 -0.06
CA SER A 15 -7.67 -8.40 -0.90
C SER A 15 -8.34 -7.06 -0.68
N SER A 16 -9.02 -6.54 -1.71
CA SER A 16 -9.85 -5.34 -1.61
C SER A 16 -11.04 -5.50 -0.65
N LYS A 17 -11.37 -6.74 -0.25
CA LYS A 17 -12.38 -7.02 0.78
C LYS A 17 -11.89 -6.76 2.22
N MET A 18 -10.58 -6.61 2.43
CA MET A 18 -10.02 -6.37 3.76
C MET A 18 -10.27 -4.94 4.23
N GLY A 19 -10.55 -4.77 5.52
CA GLY A 19 -10.66 -3.47 6.15
C GLY A 19 -9.33 -2.71 6.17
N ILE A 20 -9.42 -1.39 6.29
CA ILE A 20 -8.26 -0.48 6.27
C ILE A 20 -7.30 -0.78 7.43
N SER A 21 -7.79 -1.04 8.63
CA SER A 21 -6.97 -1.35 9.82
C SER A 21 -6.18 -2.66 9.68
N ASN A 22 -6.72 -3.64 8.93
CA ASN A 22 -5.98 -4.87 8.64
C ASN A 22 -4.88 -4.59 7.61
N LEU A 23 -5.19 -3.77 6.60
CA LEU A 23 -4.23 -3.40 5.56
C LEU A 23 -3.11 -2.50 6.07
N SER A 24 -3.37 -1.64 7.07
CA SER A 24 -2.36 -0.73 7.62
C SER A 24 -1.17 -1.43 8.25
N GLN A 25 -1.35 -2.67 8.72
CA GLN A 25 -0.26 -3.47 9.29
C GLN A 25 0.81 -3.82 8.24
N TYR A 26 0.48 -3.81 6.95
CA TYR A 26 1.41 -4.15 5.86
C TYR A 26 2.10 -2.93 5.25
N THR A 27 1.86 -1.72 5.77
CA THR A 27 2.43 -0.48 5.22
C THR A 27 3.95 -0.58 5.08
N SER A 28 4.65 -1.03 6.14
CA SER A 28 6.11 -1.14 6.15
C SER A 28 6.65 -2.06 5.06
N GLU A 29 5.99 -3.18 4.78
CA GLU A 29 6.41 -4.11 3.72
C GLU A 29 6.40 -3.41 2.35
N PHE A 30 5.35 -2.62 2.06
CA PHE A 30 5.29 -1.85 0.82
C PHE A 30 6.37 -0.77 0.79
N LEU A 31 6.65 -0.08 1.90
CA LEU A 31 7.69 0.95 1.98
C LEU A 31 9.09 0.38 1.70
N GLU A 32 9.45 -0.72 2.34
CA GLU A 32 10.75 -1.38 2.21
C GLU A 32 10.97 -1.89 0.78
N ASN A 33 9.94 -2.48 0.18
CA ASN A 33 10.02 -3.06 -1.17
C ASN A 33 9.90 -2.00 -2.29
N LEU A 34 9.40 -0.79 -2.01
CA LEU A 34 9.20 0.30 -2.98
C LEU A 34 10.24 1.44 -2.88
N THR A 35 11.39 1.18 -2.25
CA THR A 35 12.53 2.09 -2.03
C THR A 35 12.95 2.96 -3.24
N VAL A 36 12.57 2.61 -4.47
CA VAL A 36 12.75 3.48 -5.65
C VAL A 36 11.48 4.30 -5.92
N ASN A 37 11.55 5.61 -5.65
CA ASN A 37 10.47 6.60 -5.87
C ASN A 37 9.73 6.45 -7.21
N LYS A 38 10.42 6.04 -8.28
CA LYS A 38 9.83 5.80 -9.62
C LYS A 38 8.77 4.68 -9.66
N LYS A 39 8.65 3.84 -8.63
CA LYS A 39 7.73 2.69 -8.62
C LYS A 39 6.41 2.92 -7.88
N TRP A 40 6.24 4.03 -7.17
CA TRP A 40 5.06 4.29 -6.32
C TRP A 40 3.77 4.47 -7.12
N ASN A 41 3.80 5.31 -8.16
CA ASN A 41 2.63 5.52 -9.01
C ASN A 41 2.26 4.25 -9.78
N GLN A 42 3.26 3.46 -10.19
CA GLN A 42 3.02 2.16 -10.83
C GLN A 42 2.39 1.16 -9.84
N ALA A 43 2.88 1.14 -8.60
CA ALA A 43 2.36 0.29 -7.55
C ALA A 43 0.90 0.64 -7.20
N ARG A 44 0.59 1.93 -7.05
CA ARG A 44 -0.79 2.40 -6.85
C ARG A 44 -1.71 2.02 -8.00
N ARG A 45 -1.26 2.22 -9.25
CA ARG A 45 -2.01 1.77 -10.44
C ARG A 45 -2.24 0.26 -10.42
N ARG A 46 -1.24 -0.53 -10.02
CA ARG A 46 -1.38 -1.99 -9.95
C ARG A 46 -2.38 -2.43 -8.88
N LEU A 47 -2.34 -1.84 -7.68
CA LEU A 47 -3.31 -2.11 -6.61
C LEU A 47 -4.74 -1.73 -7.04
N ARG A 48 -4.91 -0.57 -7.69
CA ARG A 48 -6.22 -0.12 -8.17
C ARG A 48 -6.74 -0.97 -9.32
N ASP A 49 -5.98 -1.04 -10.41
CA ASP A 49 -6.49 -1.56 -11.68
C ASP A 49 -6.43 -3.10 -11.70
N GLY A 50 -5.40 -3.68 -11.06
CA GLY A 50 -5.15 -5.13 -11.03
C GLY A 50 -5.81 -5.86 -9.86
N PHE A 51 -5.80 -5.27 -8.66
CA PHE A 51 -6.32 -5.92 -7.44
C PHE A 51 -7.59 -5.27 -6.87
N LYS A 52 -8.09 -4.21 -7.53
CA LYS A 52 -9.35 -3.53 -7.20
C LYS A 52 -9.40 -2.94 -5.78
N PHE A 53 -8.25 -2.56 -5.22
CA PHE A 53 -8.23 -1.79 -3.98
C PHE A 53 -8.80 -0.38 -4.20
N SER A 54 -9.50 0.13 -3.20
CA SER A 54 -9.99 1.51 -3.17
C SER A 54 -8.84 2.52 -3.00
N SER A 55 -9.09 3.78 -3.34
CA SER A 55 -8.12 4.86 -3.16
C SER A 55 -7.66 5.00 -1.71
N GLU A 56 -8.54 4.76 -0.74
CA GLU A 56 -8.24 4.84 0.68
C GLU A 56 -7.33 3.70 1.14
N GLN A 57 -7.67 2.46 0.77
CA GLN A 57 -6.81 1.28 1.03
C GLN A 57 -5.42 1.46 0.40
N ILE A 58 -5.35 2.00 -0.82
CA ILE A 58 -4.08 2.30 -1.48
C ILE A 58 -3.30 3.38 -0.73
N GLY A 59 -3.98 4.40 -0.19
CA GLY A 59 -3.37 5.46 0.59
C GLY A 59 -2.74 4.95 1.89
N VAL A 60 -3.32 3.90 2.47
CA VAL A 60 -2.76 3.22 3.65
C VAL A 60 -1.60 2.30 3.29
N LEU A 61 -1.76 1.42 2.30
CA LEU A 61 -0.70 0.50 1.88
C LEU A 61 0.52 1.25 1.31
N ILE A 62 0.28 2.32 0.57
CA ILE A 62 1.29 3.09 -0.14
C ILE A 62 1.04 4.58 0.16
N PRO A 63 1.51 5.11 1.31
CA PRO A 63 1.26 6.49 1.73
C PRO A 63 1.95 7.50 0.81
N ASN A 64 1.37 8.69 0.64
CA ASN A 64 1.95 9.69 -0.25
C ASN A 64 3.12 10.41 0.43
N GLN A 65 4.36 10.01 0.08
CA GLN A 65 5.59 10.65 0.58
C GLN A 65 5.70 12.14 0.23
N ARG A 66 4.81 12.69 -0.60
CA ARG A 66 4.74 14.13 -0.92
C ARG A 66 4.57 15.03 0.31
N SER A 67 4.16 14.49 1.46
CA SER A 67 4.13 15.22 2.71
C SER A 67 5.12 14.58 3.68
N GLY A 68 6.33 15.14 3.76
CA GLY A 68 7.27 14.92 4.86
C GLY A 68 6.75 15.50 6.18
N LYS A 69 5.51 15.17 6.55
CA LYS A 69 4.97 15.42 7.88
C LYS A 69 4.66 14.06 8.46
N ASN A 70 5.40 13.74 9.52
CA ASN A 70 4.98 12.84 10.58
C ASN A 70 3.51 13.15 10.94
N LYS A 71 2.56 12.58 10.21
CA LYS A 71 1.30 12.21 10.82
C LYS A 71 1.64 10.88 11.45
N THR A 72 2.04 10.94 12.72
CA THR A 72 1.69 9.91 13.70
C THR A 72 0.29 9.46 13.32
N ILE A 73 0.21 8.31 12.67
CA ILE A 73 -1.05 7.61 12.50
C ILE A 73 -1.31 7.14 13.93
N ASN A 74 -1.95 7.99 14.73
CA ASN A 74 -2.56 7.55 15.97
C ASN A 74 -3.60 6.54 15.53
N LEU A 75 -3.18 5.27 15.52
CA LEU A 75 -4.06 4.13 15.57
C LEU A 75 -4.70 4.24 16.95
N VAL A 76 -5.80 4.98 17.02
CA VAL A 76 -6.61 5.11 18.23
C VAL A 76 -7.19 3.71 18.50
N GLU A 77 -6.82 3.15 19.66
CA GLU A 77 -7.57 2.06 20.32
C GLU A 77 -8.99 2.50 20.66
#